data_AF-A0AA88SNH8-F1
#
_entry.id   AF-A0AA88SNH8-F1
#
_cell.length_a   1.000
_cell.length_b   1.000
_cell.length_c   1.000
_cell.angle_alpha   90.00
_cell.angle_beta   90.00
_cell.angle_gamma   90.00
#
_symmetry.space_group_name_H-M   'P 1'
#
loop_
_entity.id
_entity.type
_entity.pdbx_description
1 polymer ?
#
loop_
_entity_poly.entity_id
_entity_poly.type
_entity_poly.pdbx_seq_one_letter_code
_entity_poly.pdbx_strand_id
1 'polypeptide(L)'
;MSSSAGFLTLCCVLSVNLCTLVAFPAHPCKLKEMLKRLEHEIKGLNSTLLVNHVHYHAEVIPALVIDKSLPIHKQNETAACGLVYVTKALEQIQDHYSKLIHDDQIQRQFNVIMTRLNEYISPCARLVLAKCNNVPHPTFPDSHFHAKNWTRNFLESSVKFIHRLIHFLEKAQTV
;
A
#
# COMPACT_ATOMS: atom_id res chain seq x y z
N MET A 1 -36.93 -13.35 64.01
CA MET A 1 -35.76 -12.46 63.87
C MET A 1 -34.51 -13.31 63.72
N SER A 2 -33.51 -12.78 63.02
CA SER A 2 -32.25 -13.42 62.54
C SER A 2 -32.36 -14.10 61.17
N SER A 3 -32.24 -13.28 60.13
CA SER A 3 -32.01 -13.70 58.75
C SER A 3 -30.50 -13.85 58.51
N SER A 4 -30.05 -15.07 58.30
CA SER A 4 -28.69 -15.41 57.89
C SER A 4 -28.58 -15.35 56.36
N ALA A 5 -28.28 -14.17 55.83
CA ALA A 5 -27.96 -13.99 54.41
C ALA A 5 -26.94 -12.85 54.27
N GLY A 6 -25.71 -13.10 54.72
CA GLY A 6 -24.67 -12.08 54.76
C GLY A 6 -23.25 -12.57 54.46
N PHE A 7 -23.09 -13.71 53.78
CA PHE A 7 -21.75 -14.26 53.52
C PHE A 7 -21.50 -14.86 52.12
N LEU A 8 -22.40 -14.65 51.15
CA LEU A 8 -22.28 -15.26 49.81
C LEU A 8 -22.21 -14.26 48.65
N THR A 9 -22.12 -12.96 48.93
CA THR A 9 -22.08 -11.90 47.90
C THR A 9 -20.74 -11.16 47.81
N LEU A 10 -19.65 -11.68 48.40
CA LEU A 10 -18.31 -11.08 48.25
C LEU A 10 -17.31 -11.88 47.39
N CYS A 11 -17.59 -13.13 47.02
CA CYS A 11 -16.69 -13.91 46.14
C CYS A 11 -17.01 -13.79 44.64
N CYS A 12 -18.15 -13.21 44.26
CA CYS A 12 -18.52 -13.04 42.85
C CYS A 12 -18.15 -11.67 42.26
N VAL A 13 -17.59 -10.75 43.05
CA VAL A 13 -17.18 -9.42 42.54
C VAL A 13 -15.73 -9.41 42.03
N LEU A 14 -14.94 -10.47 42.31
CA LEU A 14 -13.54 -10.58 41.86
C LEU A 14 -13.34 -11.52 40.65
N SER A 15 -14.39 -12.18 40.16
CA SER A 15 -14.32 -13.09 39.00
C SER A 15 -14.70 -12.45 37.65
N VAL A 16 -15.04 -11.16 37.63
CA VAL A 16 -15.40 -10.45 36.37
C VAL A 16 -14.20 -9.72 35.74
N ASN A 17 -13.03 -9.69 36.40
CA ASN A 17 -11.88 -8.89 35.96
C ASN A 17 -10.72 -9.67 35.30
N LEU A 18 -10.96 -10.85 34.70
CA LEU A 18 -9.95 -11.55 33.89
C LEU A 18 -10.31 -11.80 32.42
N CYS A 19 -11.51 -11.43 31.97
CA CYS A 19 -11.91 -11.55 30.55
C CYS A 19 -11.85 -10.23 29.77
N THR A 20 -11.21 -9.20 30.31
CA THR A 20 -10.65 -8.11 29.51
C THR A 20 -9.19 -8.42 29.15
N LEU A 21 -8.95 -9.64 28.67
CA LEU A 21 -8.06 -9.78 27.52
C LEU A 21 -8.66 -8.86 26.47
N VAL A 22 -8.12 -7.65 26.38
CA VAL A 22 -8.31 -6.76 25.25
C VAL A 22 -7.74 -7.52 24.07
N ALA A 23 -8.54 -8.41 23.50
CA ALA A 23 -8.47 -8.74 22.10
C ALA A 23 -8.71 -7.39 21.44
N PHE A 24 -7.62 -6.65 21.20
CA PHE A 24 -7.61 -5.59 20.23
C PHE A 24 -8.38 -6.15 19.05
N PRO A 25 -9.49 -5.53 18.61
CA PRO A 25 -10.11 -5.97 17.39
C PRO A 25 -8.97 -5.86 16.37
N ALA A 26 -8.46 -7.00 15.93
CA ALA A 26 -7.53 -7.04 14.82
C ALA A 26 -8.33 -6.41 13.70
N HIS A 27 -8.17 -5.11 13.48
CA HIS A 27 -8.71 -4.46 12.31
C HIS A 27 -8.18 -5.32 11.19
N PRO A 28 -9.02 -6.08 10.46
CA PRO A 28 -8.51 -7.08 9.56
C PRO A 28 -8.06 -6.32 8.31
N CYS A 29 -6.93 -5.64 8.45
CA CYS A 29 -6.21 -4.96 7.42
C CYS A 29 -5.70 -6.05 6.49
N LYS A 30 -6.51 -6.35 5.46
CA LYS A 30 -6.21 -7.33 4.42
C LYS A 30 -5.26 -6.72 3.39
N LEU A 31 -4.15 -6.12 3.86
CA LEU A 31 -3.21 -5.37 3.02
C LEU A 31 -2.76 -6.19 1.82
N LYS A 32 -2.46 -7.48 2.02
CA LYS A 32 -2.12 -8.41 0.93
C LYS A 32 -3.16 -8.46 -0.18
N GLU A 33 -4.44 -8.63 0.16
CA GLU A 33 -5.51 -8.73 -0.82
C GLU A 33 -5.78 -7.37 -1.49
N MET A 34 -5.62 -6.27 -0.77
CA MET A 34 -5.69 -4.92 -1.34
C MET A 34 -4.55 -4.66 -2.34
N LEU A 35 -3.34 -5.13 -2.03
CA LEU A 35 -2.17 -5.02 -2.90
C LEU A 35 -2.31 -5.88 -4.16
N LYS A 36 -2.86 -7.10 -4.07
CA LYS A 36 -3.15 -7.92 -5.26
C LYS A 36 -4.11 -7.20 -6.23
N ARG A 37 -5.14 -6.55 -5.69
CA ARG A 37 -6.08 -5.74 -6.49
C ARG A 37 -5.40 -4.53 -7.11
N LEU A 38 -4.59 -3.81 -6.33
CA LEU A 38 -3.80 -2.68 -6.84
C LEU A 38 -2.85 -3.12 -7.97
N GLU A 39 -2.17 -4.25 -7.82
CA GLU A 39 -1.28 -4.79 -8.85
C GLU A 39 -2.04 -5.03 -10.17
N HIS A 40 -3.24 -5.61 -10.09
CA HIS A 40 -4.09 -5.85 -11.26
C HIS A 40 -4.54 -4.54 -11.92
N GLU A 41 -4.96 -3.55 -11.13
CA GLU A 41 -5.41 -2.25 -11.64
C GLU A 41 -4.27 -1.47 -12.31
N ILE A 42 -3.07 -1.46 -11.72
CA ILE A 42 -1.89 -0.82 -12.33
C ILE A 42 -1.48 -1.53 -13.62
N LYS A 43 -1.54 -2.87 -13.67
CA LYS A 43 -1.33 -3.61 -14.93
C LYS A 43 -2.36 -3.22 -15.99
N GLY A 44 -3.63 -3.08 -15.61
CA GLY A 44 -4.71 -2.63 -16.48
C GLY A 44 -4.44 -1.25 -17.06
N LEU A 45 -4.12 -0.27 -16.20
CA LEU A 45 -3.75 1.08 -16.61
C LEU A 45 -2.55 1.06 -17.56
N ASN A 46 -1.49 0.31 -17.24
CA ASN A 46 -0.32 0.20 -18.09
C ASN A 46 -0.67 -0.33 -19.49
N SER A 47 -1.50 -1.37 -19.58
CA SER A 47 -1.96 -1.88 -20.87
C SER A 47 -2.78 -0.86 -21.67
N THR A 48 -3.62 -0.07 -21.00
CA THR A 48 -4.41 1.00 -21.64
C THR A 48 -3.53 2.13 -22.17
N LEU A 49 -2.46 2.50 -21.45
CA LEU A 49 -1.56 3.60 -21.85
C LEU A 49 -0.55 3.20 -22.94
N LEU A 50 -0.24 1.91 -23.12
CA LEU A 50 0.89 1.43 -23.92
C LEU A 50 0.52 0.80 -25.27
N VAL A 51 -0.31 1.48 -26.07
CA VAL A 51 -0.70 1.00 -27.41
C VAL A 51 0.49 0.92 -28.40
N ASN A 52 1.69 1.44 -28.07
CA ASN A 52 2.84 1.45 -28.98
C ASN A 52 4.07 0.69 -28.43
N HIS A 53 4.45 -0.39 -29.13
CA HIS A 53 5.57 -1.29 -28.84
C HIS A 53 6.96 -0.70 -29.15
N VAL A 54 7.36 0.37 -28.47
CA VAL A 54 8.77 0.79 -28.52
C VAL A 54 9.57 -0.03 -27.50
N HIS A 55 10.63 -0.71 -27.95
CA HIS A 55 11.61 -1.37 -27.07
C HIS A 55 12.36 -0.28 -26.29
N TYR A 56 12.33 -0.35 -24.96
CA TYR A 56 13.00 0.64 -24.10
C TYR A 56 13.79 -0.08 -22.99
N HIS A 57 14.93 0.49 -22.61
CA HIS A 57 15.76 0.00 -21.51
C HIS A 57 15.13 0.35 -20.17
N ALA A 58 14.51 -0.63 -19.50
CA ALA A 58 13.86 -0.41 -18.21
C ALA A 58 14.83 0.21 -17.18
N GLU A 59 14.60 1.48 -16.84
CA GLU A 59 15.31 2.14 -15.74
C GLU A 59 14.74 1.65 -14.40
N VAL A 60 15.65 1.28 -13.48
CA VAL A 60 15.26 0.90 -12.13
C VAL A 60 14.91 2.15 -11.35
N ILE A 61 13.71 2.20 -10.77
CA ILE A 61 13.32 3.27 -9.84
C ILE A 61 13.75 2.86 -8.42
N PRO A 62 14.76 3.50 -7.82
CA PRO A 62 15.32 3.05 -6.54
C PRO A 62 14.31 3.05 -5.40
N ALA A 63 13.37 4.01 -5.41
CA ALA A 63 12.29 4.11 -4.42
C ALA A 63 11.33 2.90 -4.41
N LEU A 64 11.35 2.09 -5.46
CA LEU A 64 10.49 0.91 -5.65
C LEU A 64 11.26 -0.40 -5.44
N VAL A 65 12.37 -0.37 -4.70
CA VAL A 65 13.18 -1.55 -4.39
C VAL A 65 13.13 -1.84 -2.89
N ILE A 66 12.65 -3.04 -2.52
CA ILE A 66 12.79 -3.58 -1.17
C ILE A 66 14.09 -4.39 -1.13
N ASP A 67 15.13 -3.85 -0.52
CA ASP A 67 16.43 -4.51 -0.38
C ASP A 67 16.37 -5.60 0.69
N LYS A 68 16.49 -6.86 0.26
CA LYS A 68 16.42 -8.05 1.12
C LYS A 68 17.64 -8.20 2.03
N SER A 69 18.73 -7.50 1.75
CA SER A 69 19.93 -7.53 2.59
C SER A 69 19.78 -6.69 3.87
N LEU A 70 18.80 -5.79 3.90
CA LEU A 70 18.54 -4.93 5.05
C LEU A 70 17.80 -5.68 6.18
N PRO A 71 17.90 -5.24 7.44
CA PRO A 71 17.08 -5.75 8.53
C PRO A 71 15.57 -5.58 8.27
N ILE A 72 14.73 -6.46 8.84
CA ILE A 72 13.27 -6.47 8.61
C ILE A 72 12.63 -5.10 8.84
N HIS A 73 13.01 -4.38 9.90
CA HIS A 73 12.47 -3.05 10.18
C HIS A 73 12.77 -2.03 9.08
N LYS A 74 13.96 -2.12 8.45
CA LYS A 74 14.31 -1.28 7.29
C LYS A 74 13.62 -1.71 6.00
N GLN A 75 13.38 -3.01 5.82
CA GLN A 75 12.55 -3.49 4.72
C GLN A 75 11.11 -2.98 4.85
N ASN A 76 10.54 -3.00 6.06
CA ASN A 76 9.23 -2.43 6.37
C ASN A 76 9.17 -0.91 6.09
N GLU A 77 10.20 -0.16 6.50
CA GLU A 77 10.29 1.28 6.24
C GLU A 77 10.36 1.56 4.73
N THR A 78 11.19 0.80 4.01
CA THR A 78 11.34 0.93 2.55
C THR A 78 10.05 0.58 1.81
N ALA A 79 9.34 -0.48 2.24
CA ALA A 79 8.04 -0.84 1.70
C ALA A 79 6.98 0.24 1.93
N ALA A 80 6.93 0.84 3.13
CA ALA A 80 6.03 1.94 3.40
C ALA A 80 6.37 3.17 2.54
N CYS A 81 7.65 3.51 2.41
CA CYS A 81 8.07 4.61 1.56
C CYS A 81 7.79 4.38 0.08
N GLY A 82 7.97 3.15 -0.41
CA GLY A 82 7.65 2.77 -1.78
C GLY A 82 6.17 2.94 -2.10
N LEU A 83 5.27 2.57 -1.18
CA LEU A 83 3.82 2.82 -1.37
C LEU A 83 3.49 4.31 -1.47
N VAL A 84 4.08 5.14 -0.61
CA VAL A 84 3.88 6.60 -0.68
C VAL A 84 4.46 7.19 -1.96
N TYR A 85 5.61 6.67 -2.41
CA TYR A 85 6.20 7.06 -3.69
C TYR A 85 5.28 6.72 -4.86
N VAL A 86 4.69 5.52 -4.87
CA VAL A 86 3.72 5.10 -5.90
C VAL A 86 2.56 6.08 -5.96
N THR A 87 1.97 6.44 -4.83
CA THR A 87 0.88 7.42 -4.77
C THR A 87 1.28 8.76 -5.39
N LYS A 88 2.40 9.36 -4.94
CA LYS A 88 2.85 10.67 -5.43
C LYS A 88 3.18 10.67 -6.93
N ALA A 89 3.81 9.60 -7.40
CA ALA A 89 4.14 9.46 -8.81
C ALA A 89 2.89 9.30 -9.68
N LEU A 90 1.89 8.54 -9.23
CA LEU A 90 0.61 8.41 -9.93
C LEU A 90 -0.17 9.73 -9.98
N GLU A 91 -0.12 10.55 -8.92
CA GLU A 91 -0.71 11.91 -8.94
C GLU A 91 -0.08 12.77 -10.04
N GLN A 92 1.25 12.76 -10.15
CA GLN A 92 1.96 13.51 -11.20
C GLN A 92 1.65 12.98 -12.61
N ILE A 93 1.60 11.66 -12.77
CA ILE A 93 1.22 11.05 -14.06
C ILE A 93 -0.22 11.43 -14.41
N GLN A 94 -1.16 11.34 -13.46
CA GLN A 94 -2.56 11.68 -13.70
C GLN A 94 -2.72 13.15 -14.11
N ASP A 95 -2.05 14.07 -13.41
CA ASP A 95 -2.04 15.50 -13.77
C ASP A 95 -1.43 15.75 -15.15
N HIS A 96 -0.36 15.04 -15.51
CA HIS A 96 0.21 15.13 -16.86
C HIS A 96 -0.75 14.62 -17.93
N TYR A 97 -1.34 13.44 -17.73
CA TYR A 97 -2.23 12.81 -18.70
C TYR A 97 -3.57 13.53 -18.82
N SER A 98 -4.12 14.12 -17.76
CA SER A 98 -5.36 14.90 -17.83
C SER A 98 -5.25 16.14 -18.73
N LYS A 99 -4.05 16.73 -18.81
CA LYS A 99 -3.77 17.88 -19.68
C LYS A 99 -3.63 17.48 -21.16
N LEU A 100 -3.28 16.23 -21.44
CA LEU A 100 -2.95 15.75 -22.78
C LEU A 100 -4.04 14.90 -23.42
N ILE A 101 -4.74 14.12 -22.60
CA ILE A 101 -5.70 13.11 -23.04
C ILE A 101 -6.97 13.26 -22.20
N HIS A 102 -8.06 13.65 -22.87
CA HIS A 102 -9.38 13.76 -22.27
C HIS A 102 -10.15 12.45 -22.48
N ASP A 103 -9.57 11.35 -22.00
CA ASP A 103 -10.16 10.02 -22.08
C ASP A 103 -10.75 9.63 -20.71
N ASP A 104 -12.08 9.56 -20.65
CA ASP A 104 -12.83 9.22 -19.45
C ASP A 104 -12.46 7.85 -18.87
N GLN A 105 -12.10 6.88 -19.71
CA GLN A 105 -11.73 5.54 -19.25
C GLN A 105 -10.40 5.60 -18.51
N ILE A 106 -9.41 6.30 -19.06
CA ILE A 106 -8.09 6.48 -18.42
C ILE A 106 -8.25 7.23 -17.10
N GLN A 107 -9.03 8.32 -17.09
CA GLN A 107 -9.25 9.09 -15.86
C GLN A 107 -9.95 8.29 -14.77
N ARG A 108 -10.94 7.46 -15.14
CA ARG A 108 -11.60 6.54 -14.20
C ARG A 108 -10.62 5.52 -13.62
N GLN A 109 -9.71 4.96 -14.43
CA GLN A 109 -8.70 4.02 -13.95
C GLN A 109 -7.76 4.67 -12.94
N PHE A 110 -7.26 5.88 -13.21
CA PHE A 110 -6.46 6.63 -12.23
C PHE A 110 -7.24 6.86 -10.93
N ASN A 111 -8.48 7.33 -11.01
CA ASN A 111 -9.30 7.58 -9.82
C ASN A 111 -9.51 6.32 -8.98
N VAL A 112 -9.80 5.17 -9.60
CA VAL A 112 -9.94 3.89 -8.87
C VAL A 112 -8.65 3.52 -8.13
N ILE A 113 -7.51 3.63 -8.81
CA ILE A 113 -6.20 3.33 -8.23
C ILE A 113 -5.89 4.29 -7.08
N MET A 114 -6.12 5.59 -7.27
CA MET A 114 -5.86 6.64 -6.28
C MET A 114 -6.75 6.49 -5.05
N THR A 115 -8.05 6.26 -5.22
CA THR A 115 -8.97 5.91 -4.13
C THR A 115 -8.45 4.67 -3.38
N ARG A 116 -8.01 3.63 -4.10
CA ARG A 116 -7.51 2.42 -3.45
C ARG A 116 -6.25 2.67 -2.62
N LEU A 117 -5.32 3.45 -3.15
CA LEU A 117 -4.10 3.83 -2.45
C LEU A 117 -4.38 4.68 -1.22
N ASN A 118 -5.18 5.74 -1.36
CA ASN A 118 -5.36 6.74 -0.33
C ASN A 118 -6.35 6.32 0.76
N GLU A 119 -7.46 5.68 0.40
CA GLU A 119 -8.54 5.38 1.34
C GLU A 119 -8.41 3.99 1.97
N TYR A 120 -7.80 3.02 1.27
CA TYR A 120 -7.72 1.64 1.76
C TYR A 120 -6.30 1.21 2.10
N ILE A 121 -5.36 1.35 1.17
CA ILE A 121 -4.01 0.81 1.33
C ILE A 121 -3.18 1.64 2.30
N SER A 122 -3.15 2.97 2.17
CA SER A 122 -2.32 3.85 3.01
C SER A 122 -2.68 3.73 4.50
N PRO A 123 -3.96 3.78 4.91
CA PRO A 123 -4.33 3.58 6.32
C PRO A 123 -3.94 2.19 6.84
N CYS A 124 -4.18 1.16 6.03
CA CYS A 124 -3.87 -0.23 6.36
C CYS A 124 -2.34 -0.46 6.46
N ALA A 125 -1.57 0.10 5.54
CA ALA A 125 -0.11 0.06 5.52
C ALA A 125 0.51 0.73 6.75
N ARG A 126 -0.06 1.82 7.26
CA ARG A 126 0.41 2.46 8.50
C ARG A 126 0.27 1.58 9.75
N LEU A 127 -0.64 0.60 9.72
CA LEU A 127 -0.85 -0.34 10.83
C LEU A 127 0.06 -1.57 10.73
N VAL A 128 0.45 -1.96 9.52
CA VAL A 128 1.17 -3.22 9.25
C VAL A 128 2.66 -3.01 8.96
N LEU A 129 3.02 -1.88 8.38
CA LEU A 129 4.40 -1.53 8.01
C LEU A 129 4.96 -0.46 8.97
N ALA A 130 6.25 -0.20 8.86
CA ALA A 130 6.88 0.89 9.61
C ALA A 130 6.47 2.25 9.06
N LYS A 131 6.65 3.31 9.85
CA LYS A 131 6.48 4.69 9.40
C LYS A 131 7.53 5.01 8.33
N CYS A 132 7.10 5.55 7.20
CA CYS A 132 8.02 6.16 6.25
C CYS A 132 8.38 7.58 6.70
N ASN A 133 9.68 7.86 6.87
CA ASN A 133 10.16 9.18 7.29
C ASN A 133 10.62 10.05 6.12
N ASN A 134 11.20 9.44 5.08
CA ASN A 134 11.80 10.14 3.94
C ASN A 134 11.34 9.49 2.63
N VAL A 135 10.38 10.13 1.96
CA VAL A 135 9.96 9.72 0.60
C VAL A 135 10.69 10.60 -0.40
N PRO A 136 11.51 10.03 -1.30
CA PRO A 136 12.10 10.82 -2.39
C PRO A 136 10.99 11.43 -3.26
N HIS A 137 11.18 12.66 -3.72
CA HIS A 137 10.24 13.27 -4.65
C HIS A 137 10.35 12.58 -6.03
N PRO A 138 9.25 12.21 -6.69
CA PRO A 138 9.32 11.69 -8.05
C PRO A 138 9.90 12.74 -8.99
N THR A 139 10.94 12.40 -9.74
CA THR A 139 11.55 13.27 -10.76
C THR A 139 10.86 13.05 -12.09
N PHE A 140 9.61 13.54 -12.21
CA PHE A 140 8.84 13.39 -13.43
C PHE A 140 9.40 14.26 -14.57
N PRO A 141 9.62 13.72 -15.78
CA PRO A 141 10.22 14.50 -16.86
C PRO A 141 9.27 15.56 -17.45
N ASP A 142 9.81 16.72 -17.80
CA ASP A 142 9.03 17.81 -18.43
C ASP A 142 8.64 17.51 -19.89
N SER A 143 9.51 16.81 -20.63
CA SER A 143 9.24 16.51 -22.04
C SER A 143 8.19 15.41 -22.16
N HIS A 144 7.23 15.57 -23.07
CA HIS A 144 6.19 14.58 -23.33
C HIS A 144 6.73 13.18 -23.70
N PHE A 145 7.81 13.11 -24.50
CA PHE A 145 8.43 11.83 -24.87
C PHE A 145 9.05 11.12 -23.66
N HIS A 146 9.84 11.84 -22.86
CA HIS A 146 10.43 11.28 -21.65
C HIS A 146 9.38 10.95 -20.58
N ALA A 147 8.33 11.76 -20.43
CA ALA A 147 7.23 11.54 -19.50
C ALA A 147 6.48 10.22 -19.80
N LYS A 148 6.23 9.92 -21.08
CA LYS A 148 5.64 8.64 -21.50
C LYS A 148 6.53 7.45 -21.15
N ASN A 149 7.82 7.52 -21.47
CA ASN A 149 8.77 6.44 -21.19
C ASN A 149 8.95 6.23 -19.68
N TRP A 150 9.07 7.31 -18.93
CA TRP A 150 9.16 7.26 -17.48
C TRP A 150 7.90 6.68 -16.86
N THR A 151 6.71 7.09 -17.32
CA THR A 151 5.42 6.55 -16.86
C THR A 151 5.37 5.04 -17.05
N ARG A 152 5.80 4.53 -18.21
CA ARG A 152 5.91 3.10 -18.47
C ARG A 152 6.82 2.39 -17.47
N ASN A 153 8.06 2.87 -17.33
CA ASN A 153 9.03 2.28 -16.40
C ASN A 153 8.51 2.28 -14.97
N PHE A 154 7.82 3.36 -14.60
CA PHE A 154 7.22 3.52 -13.29
C PHE A 154 6.10 2.53 -13.04
N LEU A 155 5.16 2.35 -13.97
CA LEU A 155 4.07 1.40 -13.81
C LEU A 155 4.59 -0.04 -13.75
N GLU A 156 5.53 -0.41 -14.62
CA GLU A 156 6.18 -1.73 -14.60
C GLU A 156 6.95 -1.97 -13.29
N SER A 157 7.69 -0.96 -12.81
CA SER A 157 8.43 -1.04 -11.54
C SER A 157 7.49 -1.11 -10.34
N SER A 158 6.36 -0.40 -10.38
CA SER A 158 5.33 -0.42 -9.34
C SER A 158 4.70 -1.80 -9.21
N VAL A 159 4.38 -2.44 -10.33
CA VAL A 159 3.89 -3.83 -10.34
C VAL A 159 4.90 -4.78 -9.71
N LYS A 160 6.17 -4.71 -10.10
CA LYS A 160 7.24 -5.55 -9.53
C LYS A 160 7.41 -5.30 -8.03
N PHE A 161 7.34 -4.04 -7.61
CA PHE A 161 7.42 -3.64 -6.21
C PHE A 161 6.26 -4.20 -5.39
N ILE A 162 5.02 -4.03 -5.86
CA ILE A 162 3.81 -4.53 -5.19
C ILE A 162 3.86 -6.05 -5.07
N HIS A 163 4.26 -6.74 -6.14
CA HIS A 163 4.43 -8.19 -6.12
C HIS A 163 5.47 -8.64 -5.08
N ARG A 164 6.60 -7.94 -4.97
CA ARG A 164 7.61 -8.21 -3.94
C ARG A 164 7.09 -7.93 -2.53
N LEU A 165 6.30 -6.87 -2.35
CA LEU A 165 5.68 -6.53 -1.08
C LEU A 165 4.68 -7.60 -0.63
N ILE A 166 3.86 -8.12 -1.53
CA ILE A 166 2.95 -9.24 -1.26
C ILE A 166 3.73 -10.44 -0.72
N HIS A 167 4.80 -10.84 -1.40
CA HIS A 167 5.66 -11.95 -0.94
C HIS A 167 6.36 -11.68 0.39
N PHE A 168 6.79 -10.43 0.63
CA PHE A 168 7.38 -10.04 1.89
C PHE A 168 6.39 -10.19 3.06
N LEU A 169 5.14 -9.76 2.86
CA LEU A 169 4.07 -9.90 3.85
C LEU A 169 3.69 -11.37 4.11
N GLU A 170 3.78 -12.24 3.11
CA GLU A 170 3.53 -13.69 3.29
C GLU A 170 4.58 -14.35 4.19
N LYS A 171 5.85 -13.97 4.07
CA LYS A 171 6.94 -14.53 4.89
C LYS A 171 6.90 -14.02 6.33
N ALA A 172 6.50 -12.77 6.54
CA ALA A 172 6.42 -12.17 7.87
C ALA A 172 5.29 -12.77 8.74
N GLN A 173 4.32 -13.48 8.14
CA GLN A 173 3.20 -14.11 8.85
C GLN A 173 3.47 -15.58 9.22
N THR A 174 4.60 -16.16 8.80
CA THR A 174 4.98 -17.56 9.05
C THR A 174 6.05 -17.74 10.13
N VAL A 175 6.39 -16.66 10.85
CA VAL A 175 7.34 -16.63 11.98
C VAL A 175 6.61 -16.15 13.22
#